data_AF-A0A2M9ARG8-F1
#
_entry.id   AF-A0A2M9ARG8-F1
#
_cell.length_a   1.000
_cell.length_b   1.000
_cell.length_c   1.000
_cell.angle_alpha   90.00
_cell.angle_beta   90.00
_cell.angle_gamma   90.00
#
_symmetry.space_group_name_H-M   'P 1'
#
loop_
_entity.id
_entity.type
_entity.pdbx_description
1 polymer ?
#
loop_
_entity_poly.entity_id
_entity_poly.type
_entity_poly.pdbx_seq_one_letter_code
_entity_poly.pdbx_strand_id
1 'polypeptide(L)'
;MSTHSRPEVPTTITGTPDELVAQIDEARARLAGTIDQLVDRTAPKNVARRTLADIKAKFVTEDGQPRMETIGPVVGGTVVLVGLVVLIRKIVSD
;
A
#
# COMPACT_ATOMS: atom_id res chain seq x y z
N MET A 1 23.46 24.04 -27.58
CA MET A 1 24.13 23.01 -26.77
C MET A 1 24.28 23.56 -25.37
N SER A 2 23.25 23.41 -24.53
CA SER A 2 23.24 23.98 -23.17
C SER A 2 23.70 22.91 -22.20
N THR A 3 24.85 23.14 -21.57
CA THR A 3 25.46 22.26 -20.58
C THR A 3 24.65 22.31 -19.29
N HIS A 4 23.98 21.21 -18.95
CA HIS A 4 23.29 21.06 -17.67
C HIS A 4 24.34 20.69 -16.62
N SER A 5 24.73 21.63 -15.76
CA SER A 5 25.66 21.40 -14.66
C SER A 5 25.07 20.36 -13.69
N ARG A 6 25.70 19.19 -13.61
CA ARG A 6 25.33 18.14 -12.65
C ARG A 6 25.71 18.63 -11.25
N PRO A 7 24.80 18.60 -10.25
CA PRO A 7 25.16 18.96 -8.89
C PRO A 7 26.14 17.92 -8.33
N GLU A 8 27.36 18.36 -8.02
CA GLU A 8 28.36 17.59 -7.28
C GLU A 8 27.78 17.25 -5.90
N VAL A 9 27.85 15.98 -5.50
CA VAL A 9 27.47 15.56 -4.13
C VAL A 9 28.63 15.93 -3.22
N PRO A 10 28.47 16.85 -2.26
CA PRO A 10 29.57 17.24 -1.38
C PRO A 10 29.99 16.04 -0.52
N THR A 11 31.19 15.51 -0.76
CA THR A 11 31.79 14.39 0.00
C THR A 11 32.48 14.84 1.29
N THR A 12 32.36 16.12 1.67
CA THR A 12 32.84 16.66 2.94
C THR A 12 31.86 17.71 3.45
N ILE A 13 31.29 17.47 4.64
CA ILE A 13 30.39 18.40 5.32
C ILE A 13 31.25 19.53 5.90
N THR A 14 31.56 20.52 5.08
CA THR A 14 32.25 21.74 5.51
C THR A 14 31.30 22.91 5.37
N GLY A 15 31.03 23.60 6.47
CA GLY A 15 30.15 24.76 6.53
C GLY A 15 29.87 25.17 7.98
N THR A 16 29.44 26.40 8.17
CA THR A 16 28.89 26.89 9.45
C THR A 16 27.55 26.19 9.74
N PRO A 17 27.12 26.10 11.02
CA PRO A 17 25.86 25.44 11.38
C PRO A 17 24.66 25.90 10.55
N ASP A 18 24.58 27.19 10.22
CA ASP A 18 23.50 27.78 9.44
C ASP A 18 23.49 27.29 7.99
N GLU A 19 24.67 27.12 7.38
CA GLU A 19 24.81 26.57 6.02
C GLU A 19 24.40 25.09 5.96
N LEU A 20 24.60 24.33 7.04
CA LEU A 20 24.17 22.94 7.13
C LEU A 20 22.65 22.83 7.25
N VAL A 21 22.02 23.69 8.05
CA VAL A 21 20.55 23.75 8.17
C VAL A 21 19.93 24.06 6.81
N ALA A 22 20.46 25.05 6.10
CA ALA A 22 19.99 25.42 4.76
C ALA A 22 20.08 24.25 3.76
N GLN A 23 21.19 23.49 3.79
CA GLN A 23 21.37 22.31 2.93
C GLN A 23 20.40 21.17 3.27
N ILE A 24 20.10 20.96 4.55
CA ILE A 24 19.15 19.94 5.00
C ILE A 24 17.73 20.29 4.54
N ASP A 25 17.32 21.54 4.65
CA ASP A 25 16.00 21.98 4.21
C ASP A 25 15.83 21.89 2.70
N GLU A 26 16.87 22.22 1.93
CA GLU A 26 16.89 22.01 0.48
C GLU A 26 16.80 20.52 0.12
N ALA A 27 17.54 19.65 0.82
CA ALA A 27 17.48 18.21 0.62
C ALA A 27 16.10 17.63 0.95
N ARG A 28 15.46 18.10 2.03
CA ARG A 28 14.10 17.72 2.43
C ARG A 28 13.06 18.15 1.40
N ALA A 29 13.16 19.36 0.88
CA ALA A 29 12.26 19.86 -0.16
C ALA A 29 12.35 19.02 -1.45
N ARG A 30 13.58 18.66 -1.86
CA ARG A 30 13.82 17.77 -3.01
C ARG A 30 13.26 16.36 -2.77
N LEU A 31 13.41 15.83 -1.55
CA LEU A 31 12.89 14.51 -1.19
C LEU A 31 11.37 14.48 -1.16
N ALA A 32 10.71 15.51 -0.62
CA ALA A 32 9.26 15.63 -0.64
C ALA A 32 8.71 15.56 -2.08
N GLY A 33 9.30 16.32 -3.01
CA GLY A 33 8.91 16.28 -4.42
C GLY A 33 9.20 14.94 -5.12
N THR A 34 10.23 14.20 -4.69
CA THR A 34 10.55 12.87 -5.22
C THR A 34 9.60 11.79 -4.67
N ILE A 35 9.19 11.92 -3.41
CA ILE A 35 8.23 11.01 -2.76
C ILE A 35 6.86 11.13 -3.42
N ASP A 36 6.38 12.34 -3.70
CA ASP A 36 5.11 12.55 -4.42
C ASP A 36 5.11 11.86 -5.80
N GLN A 37 6.22 11.93 -6.53
CA GLN A 37 6.37 11.26 -7.82
C GLN A 37 6.45 9.72 -7.71
N LEU A 38 6.98 9.18 -6.60
CA LEU A 38 7.01 7.73 -6.38
C LEU A 38 5.62 7.20 -6.03
N VAL A 39 4.89 7.90 -5.17
CA VAL A 39 3.51 7.56 -4.79
C VAL A 39 2.59 7.54 -6.01
N ASP A 40 2.75 8.49 -6.94
CA ASP A 40 2.01 8.52 -8.20
C ASP A 40 2.41 7.41 -9.18
N ARG A 41 3.70 7.05 -9.24
CA ARG A 41 4.23 6.10 -10.23
C ARG A 41 4.10 4.63 -9.82
N THR A 42 4.06 4.33 -8.52
CA THR A 42 3.63 3.01 -8.03
C THR A 42 2.11 2.95 -8.03
N ALA A 43 1.51 3.06 -9.22
CA ALA A 43 0.06 3.08 -9.43
C ALA A 43 -0.65 2.00 -8.60
N PRO A 44 -1.21 2.32 -7.42
CA PRO A 44 -1.83 1.34 -6.54
C PRO A 44 -3.07 0.73 -7.22
N LYS A 45 -3.59 1.44 -8.23
CA LYS A 45 -4.72 1.02 -9.05
C LYS A 45 -4.45 -0.28 -9.83
N ASN A 46 -3.24 -0.51 -10.33
CA ASN A 46 -2.93 -1.72 -11.08
C ASN A 46 -2.64 -2.91 -10.16
N VAL A 47 -1.98 -2.66 -9.03
CA VAL A 47 -1.78 -3.67 -7.98
C VAL A 47 -3.13 -4.08 -7.39
N ALA A 48 -3.99 -3.12 -7.04
CA ALA A 48 -5.33 -3.39 -6.52
C ALA A 48 -6.21 -4.15 -7.52
N ARG A 49 -6.15 -3.81 -8.80
CA ARG A 49 -6.89 -4.54 -9.85
C ARG A 49 -6.38 -5.97 -10.01
N ARG A 50 -5.07 -6.19 -9.96
CA ARG A 50 -4.47 -7.53 -10.00
C ARG A 50 -4.89 -8.36 -8.79
N THR A 51 -4.78 -7.80 -7.59
CA THR A 51 -5.21 -8.45 -6.35
C THR A 51 -6.70 -8.78 -6.37
N LEU A 52 -7.55 -7.87 -6.85
CA LEU A 52 -8.98 -8.13 -6.98
C LEU A 52 -9.29 -9.20 -8.03
N ALA A 53 -8.56 -9.25 -9.14
CA ALA A 53 -8.70 -10.30 -10.15
C ALA A 53 -8.29 -11.67 -9.59
N ASP A 54 -7.18 -11.73 -8.85
CA ASP A 54 -6.69 -12.95 -8.21
C ASP A 54 -7.67 -13.44 -7.13
N ILE A 55 -8.28 -12.54 -6.36
CA ILE A 55 -9.34 -12.86 -5.41
C ILE A 55 -10.57 -13.40 -6.16
N LYS A 56 -11.06 -12.67 -7.17
CA LYS A 56 -12.23 -13.09 -7.95
C LYS A 56 -12.03 -14.45 -8.60
N ALA A 57 -10.85 -14.77 -9.12
CA ALA A 57 -10.54 -16.06 -9.73
C ALA A 57 -10.71 -17.25 -8.77
N LYS A 58 -10.56 -17.04 -7.45
CA LYS A 58 -10.80 -18.09 -6.44
C LYS A 58 -12.28 -18.37 -6.18
N PHE A 59 -13.13 -17.39 -6.44
CA PHE A 59 -14.57 -17.46 -6.17
C PHE A 59 -15.42 -17.53 -7.43
N VAL A 60 -14.84 -17.33 -8.61
CA VAL A 60 -15.54 -17.28 -9.90
C VAL A 60 -14.82 -18.18 -10.91
N THR A 61 -15.58 -18.90 -11.74
CA THR A 61 -15.05 -19.72 -12.84
C THR A 61 -14.59 -18.87 -14.02
N GLU A 62 -13.89 -19.49 -14.97
CA GLU A 62 -13.43 -18.80 -16.19
C GLU A 62 -14.61 -18.26 -17.03
N ASP A 63 -15.79 -18.89 -16.91
CA ASP A 63 -17.04 -18.47 -17.55
C ASP A 63 -17.82 -17.40 -16.76
N GLY A 64 -17.26 -16.90 -15.65
CA GLY A 64 -17.90 -15.86 -14.83
C GLY A 64 -18.94 -16.38 -13.83
N GLN A 65 -19.07 -17.70 -13.64
CA GLN A 65 -20.03 -18.28 -12.71
C GLN A 65 -19.46 -18.36 -11.28
N PRO A 66 -20.24 -18.04 -10.24
CA PRO A 66 -19.82 -18.22 -8.86
C PRO A 66 -19.45 -19.69 -8.59
N ARG A 67 -18.24 -19.94 -8.07
CA ARG A 67 -17.78 -21.27 -7.65
C ARG A 67 -18.47 -21.66 -6.36
N MET A 68 -19.64 -22.28 -6.44
CA MET A 68 -20.41 -22.71 -5.27
C MET A 68 -19.63 -23.67 -4.37
N GLU A 69 -18.71 -24.45 -4.94
CA GLU A 69 -17.80 -25.34 -4.19
C GLU A 69 -16.85 -24.58 -3.24
N THR A 70 -16.39 -23.37 -3.61
CA THR A 70 -15.53 -22.55 -2.73
C THR A 70 -16.30 -21.51 -1.93
N ILE A 71 -17.38 -20.95 -2.49
CA ILE A 71 -18.23 -19.96 -1.81
C ILE A 71 -19.01 -20.61 -0.66
N GLY A 72 -19.58 -21.79 -0.88
CA GLY A 72 -20.40 -22.48 0.12
C GLY A 72 -19.68 -22.69 1.47
N PRO A 73 -18.48 -23.29 1.49
CA PRO A 73 -17.71 -23.47 2.72
C PRO A 73 -17.29 -22.15 3.38
N VAL A 74 -16.96 -21.12 2.61
CA VAL A 74 -16.54 -19.81 3.13
C VAL A 74 -17.71 -19.08 3.80
N VAL A 75 -18.87 -19.06 3.15
CA VAL A 75 -20.10 -18.49 3.73
C VAL A 75 -20.52 -19.27 4.97
N GLY A 76 -20.57 -20.60 4.89
CA GLY A 76 -20.92 -21.45 6.03
C GLY A 76 -19.98 -21.25 7.22
N GLY A 77 -18.67 -21.25 6.98
CA GLY A 77 -17.67 -21.02 8.02
C GLY A 77 -17.79 -19.63 8.67
N THR A 78 -18.06 -18.60 7.88
CA THR A 78 -18.26 -17.23 8.39
C THR A 78 -19.49 -17.14 9.28
N VAL A 79 -20.61 -17.74 8.87
CA VAL A 79 -21.84 -17.77 9.66
C VAL A 79 -21.63 -18.49 11.00
N VAL A 80 -20.95 -19.63 10.99
CA VAL A 80 -20.62 -20.40 12.20
C VAL A 80 -19.72 -19.59 13.14
N LEU A 81 -18.69 -18.94 12.60
CA LEU A 81 -17.77 -18.12 13.38
C LEU A 81 -18.50 -16.95 14.06
N VAL A 82 -19.34 -16.22 13.30
CA VAL A 82 -20.14 -15.11 13.85
C VAL A 82 -21.10 -15.61 14.91
N GLY A 83 -21.78 -16.74 14.68
CA GLY A 83 -22.65 -17.36 15.68
C GLY A 83 -21.92 -17.69 16.98
N LEU A 84 -20.72 -18.27 16.89
CA LEU A 84 -19.86 -18.54 18.05
C LEU A 84 -19.47 -17.26 18.79
N VAL A 85 -19.03 -16.23 18.08
CA VAL A 85 -18.65 -14.94 18.68
C VAL A 85 -19.85 -14.30 19.40
N VAL A 86 -21.04 -14.33 18.80
CA VAL A 86 -22.26 -13.80 19.41
C VAL A 86 -22.65 -14.61 20.65
N LEU A 87 -22.54 -15.94 20.59
CA LEU A 87 -22.82 -16.81 21.73
C LEU A 87 -21.87 -16.54 22.90
N ILE A 88 -20.57 -16.44 22.62
CA ILE A 88 -19.55 -16.07 23.62
C ILE A 88 -19.86 -14.69 24.21
N ARG A 89 -20.14 -13.70 23.36
CA ARG A 89 -20.47 -12.35 23.82
C ARG A 89 -21.72 -12.35 24.70
N LYS A 90 -22.74 -13.14 24.36
CA LYS A 90 -23.95 -13.30 25.17
C LYS A 90 -23.61 -13.88 26.54
N ILE A 91 -22.84 -14.98 26.59
CA ILE A 91 -22.44 -15.64 27.86
C ILE A 91 -21.59 -14.72 28.75
N VAL A 92 -20.75 -13.86 28.16
CA VAL A 92 -19.91 -12.92 28.92
C VAL A 92 -20.69 -11.68 29.38
N SER A 93 -21.80 -11.35 28.72
CA SER A 93 -22.62 -10.17 29.05
C SER A 93 -23.80 -10.47 29.99
N ASP A 94 -24.12 -11.75 30.23
CA ASP A 94 -25.03 -12.25 31.28
C ASP A 94 -24.25 -12.47 32.59
#